data_AF-B1IMN5-F1
#
_entry.id   AF-B1IMN5-F1
#
_cell.length_a   1.000
_cell.length_b   1.000
_cell.length_c   1.000
_cell.angle_alpha   90.00
_cell.angle_beta   90.00
_cell.angle_gamma   90.00
#
_symmetry.space_group_name_H-M   'P 1'
#
loop_
_entity.id
_entity.type
_entity.pdbx_description
1 polymer ?
#
loop_
_entity_poly.entity_id
_entity_poly.type
_entity_poly.pdbx_seq_one_letter_code
_entity_poly.pdbx_strand_id
1 'polypeptide(L)'
;MGNKKDNKKDNKKSDSKVNVKWVLTIVTWSVIFSGSISLVSDVLLDNVNLLVAFIILIFIILIGIIFDIIGVAVTASNETPFHAKAANKVPGAKLAVTFIRNAEKVSSFCNDVIGDVCGIVSGSIGIIIGNKILSLNSTLNSTVVATIIGVTIGALTIGGKALGKGFAITNSNDILEKVTRIIYFFKRG
;
A
#
# COMPACT_ATOMS: atom_id res chain seq x y z
N MET A 1 -28.89 -31.79 43.61
CA MET A 1 -27.47 -32.05 43.97
C MET A 1 -26.95 -33.07 42.98
N GLY A 2 -26.11 -32.81 41.98
CA GLY A 2 -25.05 -31.81 41.86
C GLY A 2 -23.71 -32.54 41.75
N ASN A 3 -23.22 -32.79 40.54
CA ASN A 3 -21.81 -32.63 40.11
C ASN A 3 -21.67 -33.09 38.64
N LYS A 4 -21.57 -32.18 37.66
CA LYS A 4 -20.34 -31.51 37.22
C LYS A 4 -19.30 -32.49 36.67
N LYS A 5 -19.33 -32.70 35.35
CA LYS A 5 -18.12 -32.99 34.57
C LYS A 5 -18.02 -31.92 33.49
N ASP A 6 -17.36 -30.85 33.88
CA ASP A 6 -16.78 -29.83 33.02
C ASP A 6 -15.86 -30.53 32.02
N ASN A 7 -16.32 -30.71 30.78
CA ASN A 7 -15.46 -31.17 29.69
C ASN A 7 -14.83 -29.94 29.02
N LYS A 8 -13.89 -29.34 29.75
CA LYS A 8 -13.01 -28.28 29.28
C LYS A 8 -12.05 -28.88 28.24
N LYS A 9 -12.45 -28.85 26.96
CA LYS A 9 -11.53 -29.11 25.85
C LYS A 9 -10.70 -27.85 25.62
N ASP A 10 -9.61 -27.77 26.38
CA ASP A 10 -8.52 -26.86 26.11
C ASP A 10 -7.84 -27.20 24.77
N ASN A 11 -7.52 -26.13 24.03
CA ASN A 11 -6.43 -26.00 23.07
C ASN A 11 -6.36 -26.94 21.85
N LYS A 12 -6.89 -26.41 20.73
CA LYS A 12 -6.11 -26.40 19.49
C LYS A 12 -6.05 -24.96 18.98
N LYS A 13 -5.05 -24.21 19.46
CA LYS A 13 -4.54 -23.03 18.74
C LYS A 13 -4.23 -23.52 17.33
N SER A 14 -5.01 -23.04 16.36
CA SER A 14 -4.67 -23.11 14.95
C SER A 14 -3.35 -22.37 14.80
N ASP A 15 -2.27 -23.12 14.77
CA ASP A 15 -0.93 -22.66 14.45
C ASP A 15 -1.02 -22.10 13.02
N SER A 16 -1.24 -20.79 12.91
CA SER A 16 -1.13 -20.05 11.66
C SER A 16 0.33 -20.14 11.27
N LYS A 17 0.68 -21.22 10.53
CA LYS A 17 2.01 -21.41 9.96
C LYS A 17 2.29 -20.21 9.08
N VAL A 18 2.97 -19.22 9.66
CA VAL A 18 3.48 -18.05 8.96
C VAL A 18 4.23 -18.59 7.76
N ASN A 19 3.80 -18.23 6.56
CA ASN A 19 4.38 -18.77 5.35
C ASN A 19 5.73 -18.08 5.13
N VAL A 20 6.76 -18.58 5.78
CA VAL A 20 8.12 -17.99 5.81
C VAL A 20 8.65 -17.74 4.40
N LYS A 21 8.31 -18.60 3.43
CA LYS A 21 8.66 -18.40 2.01
C LYS A 21 8.00 -17.14 1.42
N TRP A 22 6.75 -16.88 1.78
CA TRP A 22 6.01 -15.70 1.33
C TRP A 22 6.49 -14.42 2.02
N VAL A 23 6.79 -14.48 3.32
CA VAL A 23 7.44 -13.36 4.04
C VAL A 23 8.78 -13.01 3.41
N LEU A 24 9.63 -14.01 3.13
CA LEU A 24 10.92 -13.80 2.47
C LEU A 24 10.76 -13.21 1.05
N THR A 25 9.72 -13.64 0.32
CA THR A 25 9.41 -13.10 -1.01
C THR A 25 9.03 -11.63 -0.95
N ILE A 26 8.16 -11.26 0.00
CA ILE A 26 7.75 -9.88 0.26
C ILE A 26 8.96 -9.01 0.59
N VAL A 27 9.77 -9.43 1.57
CA VAL A 27 10.93 -8.66 2.01
C VAL A 27 11.92 -8.47 0.86
N THR A 28 12.20 -9.54 0.11
CA THR A 28 13.15 -9.49 -1.04
C THR A 28 12.63 -8.55 -2.13
N TRP A 29 11.36 -8.66 -2.51
CA TRP A 29 10.76 -7.76 -3.50
C TRP A 29 10.72 -6.32 -2.99
N SER A 30 10.38 -6.09 -1.72
CA SER A 30 10.31 -4.77 -1.10
C SER A 30 11.67 -4.07 -1.14
N VAL A 31 12.74 -4.78 -0.77
CA VAL A 31 14.10 -4.23 -0.77
C VAL A 31 14.56 -3.91 -2.19
N ILE A 32 14.32 -4.80 -3.16
CA ILE A 32 14.71 -4.57 -4.56
C ILE A 32 13.95 -3.36 -5.14
N PHE A 33 12.63 -3.31 -4.93
CA PHE A 33 11.80 -2.23 -5.47
C PHE A 33 12.11 -0.90 -4.78
N SER A 34 12.22 -0.89 -3.45
CA SER A 34 12.57 0.30 -2.67
C SER A 34 13.96 0.80 -3.04
N GLY A 35 14.96 -0.08 -3.08
CA GLY A 35 16.32 0.30 -3.48
C GLY A 35 16.38 0.88 -4.89
N SER A 36 15.70 0.23 -5.85
CA SER A 36 15.67 0.71 -7.24
C SER A 36 14.98 2.08 -7.36
N ILE A 37 13.83 2.24 -6.71
CA ILE A 37 13.04 3.47 -6.81
C ILE A 37 13.73 4.62 -6.06
N SER A 38 14.36 4.36 -4.92
CA SER A 38 15.12 5.36 -4.17
C SER A 38 16.33 5.84 -4.96
N LEU A 39 17.10 4.92 -5.56
CA LEU A 39 18.25 5.30 -6.40
C LEU A 39 17.82 6.14 -7.61
N VAL A 40 16.73 5.77 -8.27
CA VAL A 40 16.19 6.54 -9.39
C VAL A 40 15.66 7.90 -8.92
N SER A 41 14.99 7.94 -7.77
CA SER A 41 14.46 9.18 -7.19
C SER A 41 15.58 10.13 -6.80
N ASP A 42 16.65 9.65 -6.17
CA ASP A 42 17.80 10.47 -5.79
C ASP A 42 18.47 11.12 -7.00
N VAL A 43 18.76 10.33 -8.05
CA VAL A 43 19.37 10.85 -9.30
C VAL A 43 18.45 11.87 -10.01
N LEU A 44 17.14 11.60 -10.03
CA LEU A 44 16.16 12.52 -10.62
C LEU A 44 16.01 13.80 -9.78
N LEU A 45 16.06 13.70 -8.45
CA LEU A 45 15.81 14.81 -7.54
C LEU A 45 17.01 15.72 -7.35
N ASP A 46 18.23 15.22 -7.56
CA ASP A 46 19.45 16.02 -7.48
C ASP A 46 19.40 17.19 -8.48
N ASN A 47 18.94 16.92 -9.71
CA ASN A 47 18.91 17.88 -10.82
C ASN A 47 17.62 18.71 -10.93
N VAL A 48 16.58 18.44 -10.14
CA VAL A 48 15.30 19.17 -10.25
C VAL A 48 15.12 20.27 -9.21
N ASN A 49 14.36 21.28 -9.59
CA ASN A 49 14.04 22.42 -8.76
C ASN A 49 13.16 22.00 -7.56
N LEU A 50 13.19 22.79 -6.47
CA LEU A 50 12.50 22.47 -5.20
C LEU A 50 11.00 22.21 -5.39
N LEU A 51 10.35 23.00 -6.26
CA LEU A 51 8.93 22.84 -6.58
C LEU A 51 8.63 21.49 -7.25
N VAL A 52 9.50 21.03 -8.16
CA VAL A 52 9.36 19.74 -8.85
C VAL A 52 9.57 18.59 -7.87
N ALA A 53 10.53 18.71 -6.96
CA ALA A 53 10.76 17.72 -5.91
C ALA A 53 9.52 17.52 -5.02
N PHE A 54 8.85 18.62 -4.66
CA PHE A 54 7.61 18.57 -3.87
C PHE A 54 6.46 17.90 -4.62
N ILE A 55 6.34 18.12 -5.93
CA ILE A 55 5.35 17.45 -6.79
C ILE A 55 5.60 15.94 -6.83
N ILE A 56 6.86 15.53 -7.02
CA ILE A 56 7.26 14.10 -7.05
C ILE A 56 6.95 13.44 -5.70
N LEU A 57 7.24 14.13 -4.59
CA LEU A 57 6.91 13.66 -3.24
C LEU A 57 5.41 13.39 -3.08
N ILE A 58 4.56 14.36 -3.45
CA ILE A 58 3.09 14.20 -3.40
C ILE A 58 2.66 13.02 -4.27
N PHE A 59 3.24 12.88 -5.47
CA PHE A 59 2.90 11.82 -6.40
C PHE A 59 3.21 10.41 -5.83
N ILE A 60 4.36 10.25 -5.17
CA ILE A 60 4.74 8.98 -4.52
C ILE A 60 3.81 8.64 -3.36
N ILE A 61 3.45 9.63 -2.53
CA ILE A 61 2.49 9.44 -1.44
C ILE A 61 1.12 9.03 -1.99
N LEU A 62 0.64 9.71 -3.05
CA LEU A 62 -0.62 9.37 -3.70
C LEU A 62 -0.63 7.96 -4.27
N ILE A 63 0.45 7.54 -4.93
CA ILE A 63 0.62 6.16 -5.38
C ILE A 63 0.50 5.19 -4.21
N GLY A 64 1.21 5.44 -3.10
CA GLY A 64 1.11 4.59 -1.90
C GLY A 64 -0.33 4.47 -1.37
N ILE A 65 -1.07 5.58 -1.32
CA ILE A 65 -2.47 5.59 -0.88
C ILE A 65 -3.37 4.82 -1.85
N ILE A 66 -3.18 4.99 -3.18
CA ILE A 66 -3.97 4.26 -4.18
C ILE A 66 -3.75 2.74 -4.04
N PHE A 67 -2.50 2.30 -3.88
CA PHE A 67 -2.20 0.89 -3.67
C PHE A 67 -2.79 0.35 -2.34
N ASP A 68 -2.78 1.15 -1.27
CA ASP A 68 -3.48 0.80 -0.01
C ASP A 68 -5.00 0.62 -0.23
N ILE A 69 -5.64 1.55 -0.95
CA ILE A 69 -7.06 1.47 -1.31
C ILE A 69 -7.34 0.20 -2.10
N ILE A 70 -6.49 -0.17 -3.06
CA ILE A 70 -6.63 -1.41 -3.83
C ILE A 70 -6.50 -2.63 -2.92
N GLY A 71 -5.50 -2.66 -2.04
CA GLY A 71 -5.29 -3.76 -1.09
C GLY A 71 -6.49 -3.97 -0.16
N VAL A 72 -7.05 -2.88 0.35
CA VAL A 72 -8.24 -2.90 1.22
C VAL A 72 -9.50 -3.26 0.45
N ALA A 73 -9.66 -2.74 -0.77
CA ALA A 73 -10.80 -3.09 -1.64
C ALA A 73 -10.80 -4.58 -1.99
N VAL A 74 -9.64 -5.18 -2.29
CA VAL A 74 -9.52 -6.62 -2.56
C VAL A 74 -9.96 -7.46 -1.37
N THR A 75 -9.62 -7.04 -0.14
CA THR A 75 -10.04 -7.74 1.10
C THR A 75 -11.50 -7.52 1.47
N ALA A 76 -12.05 -6.35 1.17
CA ALA A 76 -13.44 -6.01 1.50
C ALA A 76 -14.46 -6.49 0.44
N SER A 77 -13.99 -6.84 -0.76
CA SER A 77 -14.84 -7.28 -1.86
C SER A 77 -15.44 -8.66 -1.60
N ASN A 78 -16.70 -8.85 -2.01
CA ASN A 78 -17.41 -10.12 -1.86
C ASN A 78 -17.34 -10.95 -3.15
N GLU A 79 -17.10 -12.25 -3.04
CA GLU A 79 -16.95 -13.17 -4.17
C GLU A 79 -18.26 -13.38 -4.98
N THR A 80 -19.43 -13.36 -4.31
CA THR A 80 -20.74 -13.67 -4.91
C THR A 80 -21.10 -12.81 -6.14
N PRO A 81 -21.00 -11.46 -6.09
CA PRO A 81 -21.28 -10.63 -7.27
C PRO A 81 -20.30 -10.89 -8.42
N PHE A 82 -19.05 -11.28 -8.13
CA PHE A 82 -18.06 -11.57 -9.17
C PHE A 82 -18.25 -12.95 -9.80
N HIS A 83 -18.75 -13.93 -9.07
CA HIS A 83 -19.14 -15.23 -9.64
C HIS A 83 -20.27 -15.08 -10.66
N ALA A 84 -21.31 -14.30 -10.33
CA ALA A 84 -22.39 -14.00 -11.27
C ALA A 84 -21.88 -13.24 -12.51
N LYS A 85 -21.00 -12.25 -12.33
CA LYS A 85 -20.35 -11.53 -13.44
C LYS A 85 -19.45 -12.44 -14.29
N ALA A 86 -18.76 -13.40 -13.68
CA ALA A 86 -17.93 -14.36 -14.39
C ALA A 86 -18.75 -15.37 -15.21
N ALA A 87 -19.92 -15.80 -14.70
CA ALA A 87 -20.88 -16.60 -15.45
C ALA A 87 -21.43 -15.85 -16.67
N ASN A 88 -21.69 -14.54 -16.51
CA ASN A 88 -22.07 -13.63 -17.59
C ASN A 88 -20.89 -13.20 -18.49
N LYS A 89 -19.72 -13.84 -18.36
CA LYS A 89 -18.51 -13.59 -19.16
C LYS A 89 -18.05 -12.12 -19.15
N VAL A 90 -18.30 -11.39 -18.07
CA VAL A 90 -17.82 -10.02 -17.91
C VAL A 90 -16.28 -10.01 -17.92
N PRO A 91 -15.64 -9.19 -18.77
CA PRO A 91 -14.18 -9.10 -18.84
C PRO A 91 -13.58 -8.67 -17.49
N GLY A 92 -12.57 -9.39 -17.01
CA GLY A 92 -11.93 -9.14 -15.71
C GLY A 92 -12.56 -9.86 -14.51
N ALA A 93 -13.81 -10.37 -14.61
CA ALA A 93 -14.51 -10.97 -13.46
C ALA A 93 -13.82 -12.23 -12.91
N LYS A 94 -13.28 -13.10 -13.78
CA LYS A 94 -12.48 -14.27 -13.34
C LYS A 94 -11.20 -13.88 -12.61
N LEU A 95 -10.60 -12.75 -12.99
CA LEU A 95 -9.40 -12.24 -12.34
C LEU A 95 -9.74 -11.66 -10.95
N ALA A 96 -10.87 -10.96 -10.82
CA ALA A 96 -11.39 -10.48 -9.55
C ALA A 96 -11.62 -11.62 -8.55
N VAL A 97 -12.25 -12.71 -8.97
CA VAL A 97 -12.43 -13.91 -8.12
C VAL A 97 -11.08 -14.45 -7.65
N THR A 98 -10.08 -14.52 -8.54
CA THR A 98 -8.74 -14.99 -8.17
C THR A 98 -8.05 -14.06 -7.16
N PHE A 99 -8.24 -12.74 -7.30
CA PHE A 99 -7.70 -11.74 -6.37
C PHE A 99 -8.36 -11.83 -4.99
N ILE A 100 -9.68 -11.98 -4.94
CA ILE A 100 -10.42 -12.18 -3.68
C ILE A 100 -9.97 -13.47 -2.99
N ARG A 101 -9.79 -14.56 -3.75
CA ARG A 101 -9.33 -15.84 -3.20
C ARG A 101 -7.90 -15.79 -2.64
N ASN A 102 -7.10 -14.86 -3.13
CA ASN A 102 -5.74 -14.59 -2.67
C ASN A 102 -5.63 -13.25 -1.93
N ALA A 103 -6.74 -12.72 -1.40
CA ALA A 103 -6.83 -11.34 -0.90
C ALA A 103 -5.81 -11.04 0.19
N GLU A 104 -5.57 -11.99 1.11
CA GLU A 104 -4.56 -11.85 2.17
C GLU A 104 -3.17 -11.55 1.59
N LYS A 105 -2.79 -12.26 0.52
CA LYS A 105 -1.48 -12.09 -0.11
C LYS A 105 -1.38 -10.79 -0.90
N VAL A 106 -2.44 -10.45 -1.63
CA VAL A 106 -2.48 -9.25 -2.48
C VAL A 106 -2.55 -7.99 -1.60
N SER A 107 -3.34 -8.02 -0.54
CA SER A 107 -3.51 -6.89 0.37
C SER A 107 -2.25 -6.59 1.15
N SER A 108 -1.58 -7.61 1.70
CA SER A 108 -0.29 -7.38 2.38
C SER A 108 0.80 -6.92 1.42
N PHE A 109 0.82 -7.40 0.17
CA PHE A 109 1.73 -6.84 -0.83
C PHE A 109 1.42 -5.36 -1.13
N CYS A 110 0.15 -5.01 -1.38
CA CYS A 110 -0.23 -3.64 -1.73
C CYS A 110 -0.12 -2.66 -0.55
N ASN A 111 -0.52 -3.06 0.65
CA ASN A 111 -0.50 -2.19 1.83
C ASN A 111 0.88 -2.19 2.50
N ASP A 112 1.48 -3.35 2.72
CA ASP A 112 2.71 -3.44 3.52
C ASP A 112 3.94 -3.21 2.64
N VAL A 113 4.13 -3.96 1.57
CA VAL A 113 5.32 -3.78 0.69
C VAL A 113 5.30 -2.39 0.05
N ILE A 114 4.26 -2.12 -0.75
CA ILE A 114 4.21 -0.87 -1.53
C ILE A 114 4.00 0.34 -0.62
N GLY A 115 3.18 0.21 0.43
CA GLY A 115 2.97 1.29 1.39
C GLY A 115 4.25 1.64 2.16
N ASP A 116 5.01 0.65 2.64
CA ASP A 116 6.26 0.89 3.36
C ASP A 116 7.34 1.44 2.43
N VAL A 117 7.45 0.92 1.20
CA VAL A 117 8.36 1.49 0.17
C VAL A 117 8.04 2.96 -0.08
N CYS A 118 6.78 3.31 -0.33
CA CYS A 118 6.38 4.70 -0.55
C CYS A 118 6.67 5.57 0.69
N GLY A 119 6.50 5.04 1.90
CA GLY A 119 6.85 5.72 3.15
C GLY A 119 8.36 6.00 3.27
N ILE A 120 9.21 5.00 3.03
CA ILE A 120 10.68 5.14 3.10
C ILE A 120 11.18 6.11 2.02
N VAL A 121 10.69 5.97 0.80
CA VAL A 121 11.09 6.79 -0.35
C VAL A 121 10.64 8.24 -0.11
N SER A 122 9.38 8.47 0.27
CA SER A 122 8.89 9.82 0.57
C SER A 122 9.66 10.49 1.71
N GLY A 123 10.04 9.74 2.75
CA GLY A 123 10.91 10.23 3.83
C GLY A 123 12.30 10.64 3.33
N SER A 124 12.92 9.82 2.48
CA SER A 124 14.23 10.09 1.87
C SER A 124 14.20 11.36 1.01
N ILE A 125 13.15 11.50 0.19
CA ILE A 125 12.90 12.70 -0.61
C ILE A 125 12.66 13.94 0.26
N GLY A 126 11.94 13.77 1.37
CA GLY A 126 11.73 14.84 2.37
C GLY A 126 13.04 15.38 2.94
N ILE A 127 14.03 14.52 3.19
CA ILE A 127 15.37 14.93 3.62
C ILE A 127 16.07 15.75 2.53
N ILE A 128 16.02 15.31 1.28
CA ILE A 128 16.62 16.03 0.14
C ILE A 128 15.99 17.43 0.00
N ILE A 129 14.66 17.51 0.08
CA ILE A 129 13.94 18.79 0.04
C ILE A 129 14.33 19.68 1.22
N GLY A 130 14.42 19.12 2.43
CA GLY A 130 14.87 19.85 3.62
C GLY A 130 16.27 20.41 3.48
N ASN A 131 17.20 19.63 2.91
CA ASN A 131 18.56 20.07 2.62
C ASN A 131 18.60 21.19 1.58
N LYS A 132 17.78 21.12 0.52
CA LYS A 132 17.65 22.21 -0.46
C LYS A 132 17.12 23.49 0.19
N ILE A 133 16.13 23.40 1.07
CA ILE A 133 15.60 24.57 1.82
C ILE A 133 16.68 25.19 2.71
N LEU A 134 17.45 24.36 3.42
CA LEU A 134 18.52 24.83 4.30
C LEU A 134 19.66 25.49 3.51
N SER A 135 19.97 24.98 2.31
CA SER A 135 20.98 25.59 1.43
C SER A 135 20.57 26.99 0.93
N LEU A 136 19.27 27.27 0.83
CA LEU A 136 18.74 28.58 0.46
C LEU A 136 18.67 29.55 1.64
N ASN A 137 18.51 29.05 2.87
CA ASN A 137 18.40 29.85 4.09
C ASN A 137 19.21 29.24 5.24
N SER A 138 20.50 29.59 5.33
CA SER A 138 21.44 29.04 6.33
C SER A 138 21.15 29.44 7.77
N THR A 139 20.22 30.35 8.01
CA THR A 139 19.81 30.81 9.36
C THR A 139 18.77 29.90 10.01
N LEU A 140 18.17 28.97 9.27
CA LEU A 140 17.16 28.06 9.80
C LEU A 140 17.80 26.88 10.52
N ASN A 141 17.20 26.46 11.62
CA ASN A 141 17.63 25.27 12.35
C ASN A 141 17.26 24.01 11.55
N SER A 142 18.27 23.23 11.15
CA SER A 142 18.13 22.01 10.35
C SER A 142 17.16 21.00 10.95
N THR A 143 17.17 20.85 12.28
CA THR A 143 16.30 19.92 13.00
C THR A 143 14.83 20.35 12.90
N VAL A 144 14.55 21.66 12.97
CA VAL A 144 13.18 22.19 12.89
C VAL A 144 12.61 21.99 11.49
N VAL A 145 13.39 22.29 10.45
CA VAL A 145 12.97 22.13 9.05
C VAL A 145 12.69 20.65 8.74
N ALA A 146 13.63 19.75 9.11
CA ALA A 146 13.46 18.32 8.89
C ALA A 146 12.23 17.77 9.64
N THR A 147 12.01 18.22 10.88
CA THR A 147 10.84 17.80 11.68
C THR A 147 9.54 18.26 11.03
N ILE A 148 9.45 19.51 10.58
CA ILE A 148 8.23 20.03 9.94
C ILE A 148 7.92 19.21 8.68
N ILE A 149 8.91 19.00 7.82
CA ILE A 149 8.74 18.22 6.58
C ILE A 149 8.30 16.79 6.90
N GLY A 150 8.98 16.13 7.84
CA GLY A 150 8.64 14.76 8.26
C GLY A 150 7.23 14.65 8.83
N VAL A 151 6.82 15.59 9.69
CA VAL A 151 5.46 15.64 10.25
C VAL A 151 4.43 15.90 9.16
N THR A 152 4.69 16.79 8.21
CA THR A 152 3.78 17.04 7.07
C THR A 152 3.62 15.79 6.21
N ILE A 153 4.72 15.12 5.85
CA ILE A 153 4.69 13.87 5.07
C ILE A 153 3.93 12.78 5.83
N GLY A 154 4.23 12.60 7.13
CA GLY A 154 3.56 11.63 7.99
C GLY A 154 2.06 11.90 8.10
N ALA A 155 1.67 13.13 8.40
CA ALA A 155 0.26 13.52 8.52
C ALA A 155 -0.50 13.32 7.20
N LEU A 156 0.10 13.68 6.06
CA LEU A 156 -0.51 13.49 4.75
C LEU A 156 -0.68 12.01 4.41
N THR A 157 0.34 11.19 4.72
CA THR A 157 0.31 9.74 4.46
C THR A 157 -0.72 9.04 5.33
N ILE A 158 -0.72 9.32 6.64
CA ILE A 158 -1.63 8.71 7.61
C ILE A 158 -3.07 9.17 7.34
N GLY A 159 -3.28 10.47 7.14
CA GLY A 159 -4.59 11.04 6.83
C GLY A 159 -5.14 10.53 5.49
N GLY A 160 -4.29 10.46 4.47
CA GLY A 160 -4.64 9.94 3.14
C GLY A 160 -5.06 8.47 3.18
N LYS A 161 -4.30 7.60 3.88
CA LYS A 161 -4.68 6.20 4.06
C LYS A 161 -5.99 6.07 4.86
N ALA A 162 -6.18 6.85 5.92
CA ALA A 162 -7.41 6.81 6.71
C ALA A 162 -8.66 7.17 5.88
N LEU A 163 -8.60 8.25 5.11
CA LEU A 163 -9.68 8.64 4.19
C LEU A 163 -9.89 7.60 3.09
N GLY A 164 -8.80 7.11 2.50
CA GLY A 164 -8.82 6.09 1.46
C GLY A 164 -9.49 4.80 1.89
N LYS A 165 -9.25 4.32 3.11
CA LYS A 165 -9.86 3.10 3.65
C LYS A 165 -11.38 3.18 3.75
N GLY A 166 -11.93 4.29 4.22
CA GLY A 166 -13.38 4.49 4.27
C GLY A 166 -14.00 4.42 2.87
N PHE A 167 -13.36 5.05 1.89
CA PHE A 167 -13.77 4.98 0.49
C PHE A 167 -13.66 3.57 -0.10
N ALA A 168 -12.55 2.88 0.21
CA ALA A 168 -12.25 1.53 -0.26
C ALA A 168 -13.27 0.50 0.21
N ILE A 169 -13.72 0.59 1.46
CA ILE A 169 -14.69 -0.35 2.03
C ILE A 169 -16.07 -0.14 1.37
N THR A 170 -16.48 1.12 1.25
CA THR A 170 -17.80 1.49 0.69
C THR A 170 -17.94 1.11 -0.78
N ASN A 171 -16.88 1.31 -1.56
CA ASN A 171 -16.86 1.07 -3.02
C ASN A 171 -15.96 -0.11 -3.41
N SER A 172 -15.77 -1.08 -2.52
CA SER A 172 -14.82 -2.19 -2.67
C SER A 172 -15.00 -2.96 -3.99
N ASN A 173 -16.23 -3.38 -4.28
CA ASN A 173 -16.54 -4.12 -5.51
C ASN A 173 -16.30 -3.29 -6.78
N ASP A 174 -16.64 -2.00 -6.79
CA ASP A 174 -16.44 -1.13 -7.97
C ASP A 174 -14.96 -0.86 -8.23
N ILE A 175 -14.17 -0.65 -7.17
CA ILE A 175 -12.72 -0.46 -7.26
C ILE A 175 -12.08 -1.73 -7.83
N LEU A 176 -12.44 -2.90 -7.29
CA LEU A 176 -11.89 -4.17 -7.75
C LEU A 176 -12.29 -4.47 -9.20
N GLU A 177 -13.52 -4.15 -9.61
CA GLU A 177 -13.96 -4.28 -10.99
C GLU A 177 -13.16 -3.38 -11.95
N LYS A 178 -12.91 -2.12 -11.59
CA LYS A 178 -12.09 -1.21 -12.39
C LYS A 178 -10.66 -1.71 -12.54
N VAL A 179 -10.03 -2.12 -11.43
CA VAL A 179 -8.66 -2.64 -11.42
C VAL A 179 -8.54 -3.88 -12.30
N THR A 180 -9.46 -4.83 -12.15
CA THR A 180 -9.41 -6.10 -12.90
C THR A 180 -9.79 -5.93 -14.36
N ARG A 181 -10.64 -4.97 -14.70
CA ARG A 181 -10.93 -4.58 -16.09
C ARG A 181 -9.69 -3.98 -16.77
N ILE A 182 -8.96 -3.09 -16.10
CA ILE A 182 -7.71 -2.50 -16.62
C ILE A 182 -6.67 -3.59 -16.90
N ILE A 183 -6.45 -4.49 -15.94
CA ILE A 183 -5.48 -5.59 -16.10
C ILE A 183 -5.92 -6.53 -17.23
N TYR A 184 -7.21 -6.83 -17.33
CA TYR A 184 -7.74 -7.67 -18.40
C TYR A 184 -7.55 -7.03 -19.78
N PHE A 185 -7.71 -5.71 -19.90
CA PHE A 185 -7.47 -4.98 -21.14
C PHE A 185 -6.00 -5.06 -21.57
N PHE A 186 -5.07 -4.82 -20.64
CA PHE A 186 -3.63 -4.94 -20.90
C PHE A 186 -3.19 -6.36 -21.27
N LYS A 187 -3.84 -7.39 -20.72
CA LYS A 187 -3.53 -8.79 -21.04
C LYS A 187 -4.03 -9.22 -22.43
N ARG A 188 -4.98 -8.47 -23.01
CA ARG A 188 -5.61 -8.80 -24.29
C ARG A 188 -5.13 -7.92 -25.45
N GLY A 189 -4.44 -6.82 -25.15
CA GLY A 189 -3.74 -5.97 -26.12
C GLY A 189 -2.38 -6.51 -26.52
#